data_AF-A0A9P5UXT7-F1
#
_entry.id   AF-A0A9P5UXT7-F1
#
_cell.length_a   1.000
_cell.length_b   1.000
_cell.length_c   1.000
_cell.angle_alpha   90.00
_cell.angle_beta   90.00
_cell.angle_gamma   90.00
#
_symmetry.space_group_name_H-M   'P 1'
#
loop_
_entity.id
_entity.type
_entity.pdbx_description
1 polymer ?
#
loop_
_entity_poly.entity_id
_entity_poly.type
_entity_poly.pdbx_seq_one_letter_code
_entity_poly.pdbx_strand_id
1 'polypeptide(L)'
;LDFPGTQTMEPKHYREFIVICDGYDESQLTSNIHTSNNFHRPGQWRVKMVVTCRTQYLGSDYRNWFVPQGSSAYDRTTLDLFQEAVIAPFSKEQIQRCVDIYVSLEPRAWSTEDYMDRLNTIPNLMDLVKNPFLLSLALEALPEVTDGKKDLTTIKVTRVQLYDTFVQHWLEVNKRRLQSNNALSREDRSMLDQLVDANFVSLGIEYLIKLALAIFDKQDGNPVIQYIHFRDRNTWKADFFGPPPEVHLLREYSPLTRSGNQFRFIHRSMLEYFLSRAIHNPVKVDKEFDSQAEAALCAPYSSAPTIPCSRKTYSMSHPSSNFSVTESS
;
A
#
# COMPACT_ATOMS: atom_id res chain seq x y z
N LEU A 1 -23.12 25.55 22.10
CA LEU A 1 -23.80 26.07 20.90
C LEU A 1 -24.56 24.91 20.30
N ASP A 2 -25.77 24.68 20.82
CA ASP A 2 -26.69 23.68 20.29
C ASP A 2 -27.31 24.22 19.01
N PHE A 3 -27.16 23.48 17.91
CA PHE A 3 -27.86 23.80 16.67
C PHE A 3 -29.30 23.27 16.77
N PRO A 4 -30.33 24.10 16.55
CA PRO A 4 -31.71 23.63 16.57
C PRO A 4 -31.93 22.64 15.41
N GLY A 5 -32.55 21.50 15.70
CA GLY A 5 -32.79 20.39 14.75
C GLY A 5 -33.66 20.71 13.53
N THR A 6 -34.05 21.96 13.33
CA THR A 6 -34.81 22.44 12.17
C THR A 6 -33.93 22.78 10.96
N GLN A 7 -32.68 23.20 11.14
CA GLN A 7 -31.78 23.51 10.00
C GLN A 7 -31.22 22.27 9.29
N THR A 8 -31.25 21.09 9.92
CA THR A 8 -30.72 19.83 9.33
C THR A 8 -31.72 19.09 8.46
N MET A 9 -33.02 19.39 8.57
CA MET A 9 -34.07 18.79 7.75
C MET A 9 -34.13 19.39 6.33
N GLU A 10 -33.88 20.70 6.19
CA GLU A 10 -33.88 21.40 4.90
C GLU A 10 -32.86 20.83 3.88
N PRO A 11 -31.57 20.64 4.20
CA PRO A 11 -30.62 20.18 3.21
C PRO A 11 -30.87 18.73 2.77
N LYS A 12 -31.46 17.88 3.62
CA LYS A 12 -31.74 16.46 3.30
C LYS A 12 -32.80 16.26 2.22
N HIS A 13 -33.73 17.22 2.07
CA HIS A 13 -34.82 17.13 1.11
C HIS A 13 -34.50 17.78 -0.24
N TYR A 14 -33.57 18.75 -0.29
CA TYR A 14 -33.33 19.57 -1.48
C TYR A 14 -31.92 19.49 -2.07
N ARG A 15 -30.97 18.79 -1.43
CA ARG A 15 -29.59 18.70 -1.92
C ARG A 15 -29.20 17.27 -2.22
N GLU A 16 -28.64 17.08 -3.42
CA GLU A 16 -28.02 15.84 -3.84
C GLU A 16 -26.55 15.85 -3.44
N PHE A 17 -26.07 14.74 -2.86
CA PHE A 17 -24.66 14.61 -2.46
C PHE A 17 -24.00 13.48 -3.23
N ILE A 18 -22.74 13.72 -3.60
CA ILE A 18 -21.85 12.68 -4.09
C ILE A 18 -20.85 12.36 -2.97
N VAL A 19 -20.75 11.09 -2.61
CA VAL A 19 -19.78 10.57 -1.65
C VAL A 19 -18.71 9.82 -2.42
N ILE A 20 -17.45 10.22 -2.27
CA ILE A 20 -16.30 9.53 -2.86
C ILE A 20 -15.64 8.72 -1.74
N CYS A 21 -15.70 7.40 -1.86
CA CYS A 21 -15.06 6.46 -0.95
C CYS A 21 -13.78 5.95 -1.61
N ASP A 22 -12.65 6.52 -1.22
CA ASP A 22 -11.35 6.14 -1.78
C ASP A 22 -10.70 5.00 -0.95
N GLY A 23 -10.41 3.87 -1.60
CA GLY A 23 -9.70 2.74 -1.00
C GLY A 23 -10.57 1.87 -0.09
N TYR A 24 -11.69 1.32 -0.59
CA TYR A 24 -12.56 0.43 0.20
C TYR A 24 -11.81 -0.76 0.80
N ASP A 25 -10.82 -1.31 0.10
CA ASP A 25 -9.99 -2.42 0.59
C ASP A 25 -9.17 -2.09 1.84
N GLU A 26 -8.99 -0.81 2.18
CA GLU A 26 -8.33 -0.37 3.41
C GLU A 26 -9.29 -0.33 4.61
N SER A 27 -10.61 -0.40 4.37
CA SER A 27 -11.63 -0.29 5.42
C SER A 27 -11.94 -1.60 6.14
N GLN A 28 -11.60 -2.75 5.54
CA GLN A 28 -11.92 -4.10 6.04
C GLN A 28 -13.42 -4.32 6.37
N LEU A 29 -14.31 -3.49 5.81
CA LEU A 29 -15.75 -3.61 6.03
C LEU A 29 -16.30 -4.85 5.32
N THR A 30 -17.26 -5.51 5.96
CA THR A 30 -17.96 -6.69 5.42
C THR A 30 -19.47 -6.44 5.24
N SER A 31 -19.93 -5.25 5.61
CA SER A 31 -21.33 -4.85 5.53
C SER A 31 -21.61 -3.91 4.37
N ASN A 32 -22.86 -3.91 3.89
CA ASN A 32 -23.30 -3.00 2.85
C ASN A 32 -23.15 -1.53 3.27
N ILE A 33 -22.47 -0.73 2.42
CA ILE A 33 -22.11 0.67 2.74
C ILE A 33 -23.32 1.60 2.79
N HIS A 34 -24.35 1.33 1.99
CA HIS A 34 -25.60 2.10 2.02
C HIS A 34 -26.37 1.85 3.31
N THR A 35 -26.45 0.57 3.70
CA THR A 35 -27.21 0.12 4.86
C THR A 35 -26.56 0.57 6.17
N SER A 36 -25.24 0.38 6.31
CA SER A 36 -24.47 0.78 7.49
C SER A 36 -24.50 2.28 7.75
N ASN A 37 -24.60 3.11 6.69
CA ASN A 37 -24.67 4.57 6.80
C ASN A 37 -26.12 5.12 6.76
N ASN A 38 -27.14 4.25 6.74
CA ASN A 38 -28.56 4.63 6.67
C ASN A 38 -28.92 5.53 5.47
N PHE A 39 -28.20 5.40 4.36
CA PHE A 39 -28.51 6.16 3.14
C PHE A 39 -29.81 5.68 2.50
N HIS A 40 -30.45 6.57 1.74
CA HIS A 40 -31.64 6.29 0.93
C HIS A 40 -32.90 5.87 1.71
N ARG A 41 -32.90 6.01 3.04
CA ARG A 41 -34.09 5.80 3.90
C ARG A 41 -34.96 7.05 3.97
N PRO A 42 -36.27 6.92 4.29
CA PRO A 42 -37.13 8.07 4.53
C PRO A 42 -36.54 9.04 5.57
N GLY A 43 -36.49 10.34 5.23
CA GLY A 43 -35.89 11.38 6.08
C GLY A 43 -34.35 11.36 6.16
N GLN A 44 -33.68 10.52 5.37
CA GLN A 44 -32.21 10.45 5.27
C GLN A 44 -31.68 10.94 3.92
N TRP A 45 -30.36 11.10 3.84
CA TRP A 45 -29.70 11.61 2.64
C TRP A 45 -29.87 10.65 1.45
N ARG A 46 -30.20 11.23 0.29
CA ARG A 46 -30.07 10.55 -1.00
C ARG A 46 -28.70 10.86 -1.58
N VAL A 47 -27.87 9.82 -1.70
CA VAL A 47 -26.46 9.97 -2.11
C VAL A 47 -26.16 9.18 -3.38
N LYS A 48 -25.30 9.72 -4.23
CA LYS A 48 -24.58 8.94 -5.24
C LYS A 48 -23.21 8.59 -4.69
N MET A 49 -22.78 7.35 -4.83
CA MET A 49 -21.47 6.91 -4.32
C MET A 49 -20.54 6.58 -5.47
N VAL A 50 -19.28 7.02 -5.36
CA VAL A 50 -18.17 6.55 -6.18
C VAL A 50 -17.21 5.86 -5.24
N VAL A 51 -17.06 4.54 -5.40
CA VAL A 51 -16.22 3.72 -4.53
C VAL A 51 -15.05 3.19 -5.33
N THR A 52 -13.83 3.44 -4.87
CA THR A 52 -12.62 2.84 -5.44
C THR A 52 -12.24 1.62 -4.60
N CYS A 53 -11.85 0.53 -5.26
CA CYS A 53 -11.43 -0.70 -4.59
C CYS A 53 -10.45 -1.46 -5.48
N ARG A 54 -9.48 -2.13 -4.86
CA ARG A 54 -8.61 -3.09 -5.53
C ARG A 54 -9.37 -4.40 -5.78
N THR A 55 -9.35 -4.88 -7.03
CA THR A 55 -10.16 -6.03 -7.46
C THR A 55 -9.86 -7.32 -6.69
N GLN A 56 -8.62 -7.52 -6.23
CA GLN A 56 -8.24 -8.71 -5.45
C GLN A 56 -8.87 -8.77 -4.05
N TYR A 57 -9.44 -7.67 -3.55
CA TYR A 57 -10.14 -7.63 -2.26
C TYR A 57 -11.65 -7.83 -2.41
N LEU A 58 -12.14 -8.01 -3.63
CA LEU A 58 -13.54 -8.29 -3.92
C LEU A 58 -13.77 -9.81 -3.92
N GLY A 59 -14.49 -10.32 -2.91
CA GLY A 59 -14.94 -11.72 -2.86
C GLY A 59 -16.09 -12.01 -3.83
N SER A 60 -16.47 -13.26 -4.06
CA SER A 60 -17.48 -13.64 -5.08
C SER A 60 -18.79 -12.85 -5.03
N ASP A 61 -19.24 -12.47 -3.83
CA ASP A 61 -20.50 -11.77 -3.58
C ASP A 61 -20.34 -10.29 -3.23
N TYR A 62 -19.21 -9.67 -3.60
CA TYR A 62 -18.88 -8.28 -3.22
C TYR A 62 -19.96 -7.26 -3.60
N ARG A 63 -20.76 -7.52 -4.65
CA ARG A 63 -21.85 -6.62 -5.06
C ARG A 63 -22.86 -6.37 -3.94
N ASN A 64 -23.07 -7.35 -3.06
CA ASN A 64 -23.94 -7.20 -1.89
C ASN A 64 -23.46 -6.11 -0.92
N TRP A 65 -22.19 -5.71 -1.00
CA TRP A 65 -21.63 -4.63 -0.18
C TRP A 65 -21.87 -3.23 -0.77
N PHE A 66 -22.16 -3.12 -2.07
CA PHE A 66 -22.24 -1.85 -2.80
C PHE A 66 -23.60 -1.57 -3.44
N VAL A 67 -24.43 -2.58 -3.69
CA VAL A 67 -25.76 -2.38 -4.27
C VAL A 67 -26.69 -1.78 -3.19
N PRO A 68 -27.37 -0.65 -3.44
CA PRO A 68 -28.38 -0.14 -2.53
C PRO A 68 -29.49 -1.18 -2.33
N GLN A 69 -29.84 -1.48 -1.07
CA GLN A 69 -30.96 -2.36 -0.78
C GLN A 69 -32.27 -1.55 -0.82
N GLY A 70 -33.26 -2.08 -1.53
CA GLY A 70 -34.61 -1.51 -1.56
C GLY A 70 -35.32 -1.66 -0.21
N SER A 71 -36.49 -1.06 -0.08
CA SER A 71 -37.28 -1.14 1.16
C SER A 71 -37.93 -2.51 1.38
N SER A 72 -37.89 -3.39 0.38
CA SER A 72 -38.49 -4.72 0.37
C SER A 72 -37.52 -5.75 -0.21
N ALA A 73 -37.55 -6.98 0.32
CA ALA A 73 -36.76 -8.11 -0.18
C ALA A 73 -37.10 -8.53 -1.62
N TYR A 74 -38.19 -8.00 -2.20
CA TYR A 74 -38.66 -8.28 -3.55
C TYR A 74 -38.31 -7.18 -4.57
N ASP A 75 -37.61 -6.12 -4.15
CA ASP A 75 -37.28 -4.98 -5.00
C ASP A 75 -36.08 -5.32 -5.90
N ARG A 76 -36.36 -6.04 -7.01
CA ARG A 76 -35.35 -6.46 -8.02
C ARG A 76 -34.73 -5.30 -8.82
N THR A 77 -35.21 -4.08 -8.63
CA THR A 77 -34.92 -2.87 -9.42
C THR A 77 -33.63 -2.15 -9.02
N THR A 78 -32.89 -2.60 -7.99
CA THR A 78 -31.72 -1.86 -7.49
C THR A 78 -30.41 -2.17 -8.21
N LEU A 79 -30.35 -3.23 -9.02
CA LEU A 79 -29.14 -3.55 -9.81
C LEU A 79 -28.83 -2.47 -10.86
N ASP A 80 -29.85 -1.83 -11.44
CA ASP A 80 -29.68 -0.73 -12.41
C ASP A 80 -29.06 0.53 -11.78
N LEU A 81 -29.02 0.60 -10.44
CA LEU A 81 -28.42 1.69 -9.69
C LEU A 81 -26.93 1.47 -9.40
N PHE A 82 -26.39 0.32 -9.78
CA PHE A 82 -25.00 -0.05 -9.56
C PHE A 82 -24.25 -0.12 -10.90
N GLN A 83 -23.12 0.56 -10.97
CA GLN A 83 -22.26 0.56 -12.15
C GLN A 83 -20.83 0.25 -11.73
N GLU A 84 -20.14 -0.47 -12.60
CA GLU A 84 -18.78 -0.93 -12.38
C GLU A 84 -17.90 -0.47 -13.51
N ALA A 85 -16.72 0.03 -13.16
CA ALA A 85 -15.68 0.37 -14.10
C ALA A 85 -14.36 -0.14 -13.57
N VAL A 86 -13.51 -0.64 -14.47
CA VAL A 86 -12.14 -1.04 -14.15
C VAL A 86 -11.21 -0.01 -14.75
N ILE A 87 -10.25 0.45 -13.96
CA ILE A 87 -9.18 1.32 -14.47
C ILE A 87 -8.28 0.46 -15.36
N ALA A 88 -8.32 0.73 -16.65
CA ALA A 88 -7.45 0.06 -17.61
C ALA A 88 -5.99 0.52 -17.45
N PRO A 89 -5.01 -0.37 -17.72
CA PRO A 89 -3.61 0.03 -17.85
C PRO A 89 -3.44 1.10 -18.94
N PHE A 90 -2.41 1.95 -18.81
CA PHE A 90 -2.15 2.98 -19.80
C PHE A 90 -1.86 2.41 -21.18
N SER A 91 -2.41 3.06 -22.21
CA SER A 91 -1.99 2.88 -23.60
C SER A 91 -0.63 3.52 -23.84
N LYS A 92 0.00 3.19 -24.98
CA LYS A 92 1.28 3.79 -25.37
C LYS A 92 1.17 5.31 -25.53
N GLU A 93 0.05 5.80 -26.04
CA GLU A 93 -0.23 7.22 -26.25
C GLU A 93 -0.45 7.94 -24.91
N GLN A 94 -1.07 7.28 -23.93
CA GLN A 94 -1.20 7.80 -22.58
C GLN A 94 0.15 7.88 -21.86
N ILE A 95 1.00 6.85 -22.02
CA ILE A 95 2.37 6.85 -21.50
C ILE A 95 3.15 8.03 -22.09
N GLN A 96 3.18 8.16 -23.43
CA GLN A 96 3.84 9.27 -24.12
C GLN A 96 3.40 10.63 -23.55
N ARG A 97 2.08 10.85 -23.42
CA ARG A 97 1.54 12.10 -22.88
C ARG A 97 1.99 12.36 -21.44
N CYS A 98 2.07 11.31 -20.61
CA CYS A 98 2.61 11.44 -19.26
C CYS A 98 4.09 11.82 -19.28
N VAL A 99 4.89 11.27 -20.20
CA VAL A 99 6.30 11.66 -20.39
C VAL A 99 6.41 13.13 -20.83
N ASP A 100 5.58 13.57 -21.78
CA ASP A 100 5.55 14.98 -22.22
C ASP A 100 5.28 15.94 -21.05
N ILE A 101 4.31 15.58 -20.20
CA ILE A 101 4.01 16.34 -18.99
C ILE A 101 5.23 16.31 -18.05
N TYR A 102 5.81 15.14 -17.80
CA TYR A 102 6.94 14.98 -16.89
C TYR A 102 8.18 15.78 -17.30
N VAL A 103 8.50 15.82 -18.60
CA VAL A 103 9.61 16.59 -19.18
C VAL A 103 9.34 18.09 -19.13
N SER A 104 8.08 18.53 -19.26
CA SER A 104 7.73 19.96 -19.25
C SER A 104 7.65 20.59 -17.86
N LEU A 105 7.56 19.78 -16.79
CA LEU A 105 7.47 20.29 -15.42
C LEU A 105 8.76 20.99 -14.95
N GLU A 106 9.93 20.46 -15.31
CA GLU A 106 11.23 20.96 -14.86
C GLU A 106 12.30 20.75 -15.95
N PRO A 107 13.34 21.60 -16.03
CA PRO A 107 14.46 21.37 -16.94
C PRO A 107 15.14 20.02 -16.63
N ARG A 108 15.11 19.10 -17.60
CA ARG A 108 15.70 17.77 -17.49
C ARG A 108 16.74 17.55 -18.58
N ALA A 109 17.65 16.59 -18.34
CA ALA A 109 18.69 16.23 -19.29
C ALA A 109 18.16 15.46 -20.51
N TRP A 110 17.01 14.79 -20.37
CA TRP A 110 16.42 13.92 -21.39
C TRP A 110 15.14 14.54 -21.98
N SER A 111 14.98 14.42 -23.30
CA SER A 111 13.74 14.77 -23.98
C SER A 111 12.70 13.66 -23.84
N THR A 112 11.46 13.94 -24.28
CA THR A 112 10.43 12.91 -24.35
C THR A 112 10.87 11.74 -25.23
N GLU A 113 11.50 12.03 -26.37
CA GLU A 113 12.02 11.02 -27.29
C GLU A 113 13.05 10.12 -26.62
N ASP A 114 13.97 10.69 -25.83
CA ASP A 114 14.98 9.92 -25.09
C ASP A 114 14.31 8.93 -24.13
N TYR A 115 13.36 9.38 -23.31
CA TYR A 115 12.63 8.51 -22.39
C TYR A 115 11.88 7.40 -23.13
N MET A 116 11.17 7.77 -24.19
CA MET A 116 10.35 6.82 -24.95
C MET A 116 11.21 5.80 -25.69
N ASP A 117 12.36 6.19 -26.22
CA ASP A 117 13.34 5.26 -26.79
C ASP A 117 13.81 4.23 -25.75
N ARG A 118 14.17 4.67 -24.53
CA ARG A 118 14.58 3.75 -23.45
C ARG A 118 13.46 2.83 -22.99
N LEU A 119 12.25 3.35 -22.84
CA LEU A 119 11.07 2.55 -22.47
C LEU A 119 10.76 1.46 -23.50
N ASN A 120 10.97 1.72 -24.79
CA ASN A 120 10.77 0.73 -25.86
C ASN A 120 11.95 -0.25 -25.99
N THR A 121 13.19 0.21 -25.73
CA THR A 121 14.41 -0.58 -25.95
C THR A 121 14.68 -1.56 -24.81
N ILE A 122 14.39 -1.19 -23.57
CA ILE A 122 14.65 -2.05 -22.40
C ILE A 122 13.57 -3.16 -22.33
N PRO A 123 13.97 -4.45 -22.37
CA PRO A 123 13.02 -5.56 -22.36
C PRO A 123 12.04 -5.52 -21.17
N ASN A 124 10.76 -5.79 -21.46
CA ASN A 124 9.63 -5.83 -20.50
C ASN A 124 9.30 -4.50 -19.80
N LEU A 125 10.05 -3.43 -20.04
CA LEU A 125 9.83 -2.17 -19.33
C LEU A 125 8.53 -1.49 -19.77
N MET A 126 8.24 -1.48 -21.07
CA MET A 126 7.00 -0.91 -21.61
C MET A 126 5.75 -1.55 -20.98
N ASP A 127 5.75 -2.87 -20.77
CA ASP A 127 4.62 -3.55 -20.12
C ASP A 127 4.49 -3.18 -18.63
N LEU A 128 5.62 -2.96 -17.96
CA LEU A 128 5.63 -2.58 -16.55
C LEU A 128 5.09 -1.17 -16.33
N VAL A 129 5.47 -0.23 -17.20
CA VAL A 129 5.05 1.19 -17.09
C VAL A 129 3.63 1.46 -17.59
N LYS A 130 2.90 0.43 -18.07
CA LYS A 130 1.43 0.52 -18.21
C LYS A 130 0.74 0.80 -16.87
N ASN A 131 1.39 0.50 -15.76
CA ASN A 131 0.99 0.96 -14.44
C ASN A 131 1.48 2.42 -14.23
N PRO A 132 0.58 3.39 -13.99
CA PRO A 132 0.96 4.81 -13.87
C PRO A 132 1.98 5.10 -12.78
N PHE A 133 1.91 4.37 -11.66
CA PHE A 133 2.88 4.53 -10.57
C PHE A 133 4.25 4.00 -10.99
N LEU A 134 4.32 2.83 -11.62
CA LEU A 134 5.60 2.28 -12.12
C LEU A 134 6.20 3.13 -13.25
N LEU A 135 5.37 3.78 -14.07
CA LEU A 135 5.86 4.79 -15.02
C LEU A 135 6.57 5.92 -14.28
N SER A 136 5.98 6.49 -13.23
CA SER A 136 6.63 7.56 -12.47
C SER A 136 7.97 7.14 -11.86
N LEU A 137 8.07 5.91 -11.32
CA LEU A 137 9.33 5.38 -10.80
C LEU A 137 10.37 5.18 -11.90
N ALA A 138 9.93 4.66 -13.06
CA ALA A 138 10.83 4.43 -14.19
C ALA A 138 11.38 5.75 -14.74
N LEU A 139 10.56 6.79 -14.88
CA LEU A 139 11.01 8.09 -15.37
C LEU A 139 12.06 8.71 -14.45
N GLU A 140 11.91 8.54 -13.13
CA GLU A 140 12.90 9.02 -12.16
C GLU A 140 14.22 8.21 -12.22
N ALA A 141 14.12 6.88 -12.33
CA ALA A 141 15.26 5.97 -12.24
C ALA A 141 16.05 5.82 -13.56
N LEU A 142 15.38 5.96 -14.71
CA LEU A 142 15.94 5.62 -16.02
C LEU A 142 17.24 6.35 -16.38
N PRO A 143 17.39 7.67 -16.14
CA PRO A 143 18.63 8.37 -16.42
C PRO A 143 19.83 7.74 -15.73
N GLU A 144 19.69 7.34 -14.48
CA GLU A 144 20.75 6.72 -13.68
C GLU A 144 21.02 5.26 -14.10
N VAL A 145 19.97 4.48 -14.36
CA VAL A 145 20.11 3.05 -14.72
C VAL A 145 20.79 2.85 -16.07
N THR A 146 20.64 3.79 -16.98
CA THR A 146 21.14 3.69 -18.35
C THR A 146 22.44 4.46 -18.59
N ASP A 147 22.89 5.25 -17.61
CA ASP A 147 24.13 6.00 -17.71
C ASP A 147 25.34 5.08 -17.96
N GLY A 148 26.19 5.45 -18.91
CA GLY A 148 27.37 4.69 -19.30
C GLY A 148 27.14 3.31 -19.95
N LYS A 149 25.89 2.87 -20.18
CA LYS A 149 25.59 1.54 -20.75
C LYS A 149 25.41 1.59 -22.26
N LYS A 150 26.25 0.84 -22.99
CA LYS A 150 26.22 0.79 -24.47
C LYS A 150 25.17 -0.16 -25.05
N ASP A 151 24.81 -1.22 -24.33
CA ASP A 151 23.80 -2.19 -24.78
C ASP A 151 22.67 -2.32 -23.76
N LEU A 152 21.56 -1.64 -24.06
CA LEU A 152 20.37 -1.58 -23.22
C LEU A 152 19.53 -2.85 -23.28
N THR A 153 19.71 -3.69 -24.31
CA THR A 153 18.92 -4.92 -24.51
C THR A 153 19.30 -6.02 -23.52
N THR A 154 20.53 -5.94 -22.99
CA THR A 154 21.01 -6.84 -21.92
C THR A 154 20.48 -6.46 -20.54
N ILE A 155 19.94 -5.25 -20.39
CA ILE A 155 19.38 -4.77 -19.13
C ILE A 155 18.04 -5.46 -18.91
N LYS A 156 18.02 -6.47 -18.05
CA LYS A 156 16.78 -6.98 -17.49
C LYS A 156 16.37 -6.06 -16.36
N VAL A 157 15.35 -5.23 -16.58
CA VAL A 157 14.72 -4.43 -15.52
C VAL A 157 13.52 -5.20 -14.99
N THR A 158 13.68 -5.73 -13.78
CA THR A 158 12.58 -6.30 -13.00
C THR A 158 11.89 -5.21 -12.21
N ARG A 159 10.66 -5.50 -11.77
CA ARG A 159 9.93 -4.60 -10.85
C ARG A 159 10.69 -4.34 -9.55
N VAL A 160 11.43 -5.34 -9.04
CA VAL A 160 12.27 -5.21 -7.84
C VAL A 160 13.39 -4.21 -8.09
N GLN A 161 14.09 -4.30 -9.23
CA GLN A 161 15.15 -3.36 -9.58
C GLN A 161 14.64 -1.92 -9.75
N LEU A 162 13.45 -1.71 -10.33
CA LEU A 162 12.85 -0.38 -10.37
C LEU A 162 12.63 0.19 -8.97
N TYR A 163 12.10 -0.62 -8.05
CA TYR A 163 11.94 -0.18 -6.66
C TYR A 163 13.28 0.07 -5.97
N ASP A 164 14.27 -0.79 -6.17
CA ASP A 164 15.62 -0.61 -5.62
C ASP A 164 16.22 0.73 -6.05
N THR A 165 16.26 0.99 -7.36
CA THR A 165 16.82 2.25 -7.86
C THR A 165 16.00 3.44 -7.41
N PHE A 166 14.68 3.36 -7.45
CA PHE A 166 13.83 4.45 -6.98
C PHE A 166 14.07 4.77 -5.50
N VAL A 167 14.10 3.76 -4.62
CA VAL A 167 14.32 3.96 -3.18
C VAL A 167 15.70 4.55 -2.91
N GLN A 168 16.73 4.02 -3.58
CA GLN A 168 18.09 4.55 -3.46
C GLN A 168 18.14 6.01 -3.90
N HIS A 169 17.60 6.32 -5.08
CA HIS A 169 17.56 7.66 -5.63
C HIS A 169 16.79 8.62 -4.72
N TRP A 170 15.60 8.22 -4.25
CA TRP A 170 14.77 9.01 -3.35
C TRP A 170 15.54 9.37 -2.06
N LEU A 171 16.19 8.39 -1.43
CA LEU A 171 16.95 8.61 -0.21
C LEU A 171 18.20 9.47 -0.47
N GLU A 172 18.90 9.29 -1.60
CA GLU A 172 20.06 10.12 -1.95
C GLU A 172 19.70 11.58 -2.23
N VAL A 173 18.61 11.83 -2.98
CA VAL A 173 18.11 13.20 -3.22
C VAL A 173 17.71 13.85 -1.90
N ASN A 174 16.99 13.11 -1.04
CA ASN A 174 16.54 13.63 0.23
C ASN A 174 17.68 13.83 1.25
N LYS A 175 18.71 12.97 1.23
CA LYS A 175 19.96 13.16 1.98
C LYS A 175 20.66 14.45 1.57
N ARG A 176 20.83 14.69 0.26
CA ARG A 176 21.42 15.93 -0.26
C ARG A 176 20.62 17.16 0.17
N ARG A 177 19.28 17.09 0.09
CA ARG A 177 18.38 18.15 0.55
C ARG A 177 18.57 18.44 2.05
N LEU A 178 18.65 17.40 2.87
CA LEU A 178 18.95 17.48 4.31
C LEU A 178 20.28 18.19 4.60
N GLN A 179 21.35 17.77 3.92
CA GLN A 179 22.69 18.34 4.12
C GLN A 179 22.74 19.83 3.74
N SER A 180 21.97 20.23 2.72
CA SER A 180 21.84 21.63 2.29
C SER A 180 20.84 22.46 3.12
N ASN A 181 20.08 21.83 4.03
CA ASN A 181 19.08 22.53 4.84
C ASN A 181 19.75 23.27 6.02
N ASN A 182 19.70 24.61 5.97
CA ASN A 182 20.27 25.48 7.00
C ASN A 182 19.33 25.69 8.20
N ALA A 183 18.09 25.19 8.16
CA ALA A 183 17.10 25.38 9.23
C ALA A 183 17.06 24.24 10.26
N LEU A 184 17.94 23.24 10.15
CA LEU A 184 18.02 22.14 11.11
C LEU A 184 18.52 22.63 12.48
N SER A 185 18.00 22.06 13.56
CA SER A 185 18.52 22.30 14.90
C SER A 185 19.96 21.80 15.04
N ARG A 186 20.69 22.26 16.05
CA ARG A 186 22.07 21.77 16.30
C ARG A 186 22.09 20.27 16.58
N GLU A 187 21.07 19.76 17.26
CA GLU A 187 20.89 18.36 17.59
C GLU A 187 20.62 17.53 16.34
N ASP A 188 19.68 17.97 15.49
CA ASP A 188 19.37 17.29 14.22
C ASP A 188 20.57 17.32 13.27
N ARG A 189 21.33 18.42 13.24
CA ARG A 189 22.54 18.50 12.41
C ARG A 189 23.60 17.49 12.86
N SER A 190 23.86 17.41 14.16
CA SER A 190 24.81 16.43 14.71
C SER A 190 24.36 14.99 14.47
N MET A 191 23.05 14.71 14.55
CA MET A 191 22.51 13.40 14.24
C MET A 191 22.60 13.09 12.74
N LEU A 192 22.31 14.06 11.88
CA LEU A 192 22.44 13.91 10.43
C LEU A 192 23.87 13.54 10.04
N ASP A 193 24.87 14.23 10.59
CA ASP A 193 26.28 13.94 10.31
C ASP A 193 26.63 12.49 10.70
N GLN A 194 26.16 12.01 11.87
CA GLN A 194 26.32 10.61 12.29
C GLN A 194 25.62 9.63 11.33
N LEU A 195 24.40 9.93 10.88
CA LEU A 195 23.69 9.08 9.92
C LEU A 195 24.39 9.03 8.57
N VAL A 196 24.96 10.15 8.12
CA VAL A 196 25.73 10.22 6.87
C VAL A 196 26.99 9.35 6.98
N ASP A 197 27.74 9.47 8.07
CA ASP A 197 28.94 8.67 8.34
C ASP A 197 28.61 7.16 8.42
N ALA A 198 27.44 6.82 8.96
CA ALA A 198 26.92 5.46 9.06
C ALA A 198 26.16 4.97 7.81
N ASN A 199 26.31 5.65 6.66
CA ASN A 199 25.64 5.34 5.41
C ASN A 199 24.10 5.49 5.47
N PHE A 200 23.67 6.76 5.49
CA PHE A 200 22.28 7.21 5.57
C PHE A 200 21.30 6.42 4.69
N VAL A 201 21.67 6.11 3.45
CA VAL A 201 20.78 5.39 2.52
C VAL A 201 20.53 3.97 2.98
N SER A 202 21.57 3.28 3.45
CA SER A 202 21.43 1.91 3.96
C SER A 202 20.56 1.89 5.22
N LEU A 203 20.78 2.84 6.14
CA LEU A 203 19.96 3.00 7.34
C LEU A 203 18.50 3.34 7.00
N GLY A 204 18.27 4.21 6.00
CA GLY A 204 16.93 4.53 5.52
C GLY A 204 16.20 3.32 4.93
N ILE A 205 16.89 2.49 4.14
CA ILE A 205 16.33 1.23 3.62
C ILE A 205 15.99 0.28 4.77
N GLU A 206 16.90 0.10 5.73
CA GLU A 206 16.67 -0.77 6.89
C GLU A 206 15.48 -0.29 7.74
N TYR A 207 15.39 1.01 7.99
CA TYR A 207 14.26 1.64 8.67
C TYR A 207 12.94 1.33 7.96
N LEU A 208 12.89 1.46 6.62
CA LEU A 208 11.67 1.18 5.84
C LEU A 208 11.28 -0.30 5.83
N ILE A 209 12.26 -1.20 5.79
CA ILE A 209 12.05 -2.65 5.91
C ILE A 209 11.47 -2.99 7.29
N LYS A 210 12.07 -2.47 8.37
CA LYS A 210 11.58 -2.67 9.74
C LYS A 210 10.17 -2.11 9.94
N LEU A 211 9.89 -0.94 9.37
CA LEU A 211 8.57 -0.32 9.41
C LEU A 211 7.53 -1.18 8.68
N ALA A 212 7.86 -1.70 7.48
CA ALA A 212 6.97 -2.57 6.71
C ALA A 212 6.63 -3.86 7.47
N LEU A 213 7.63 -4.48 8.11
CA LEU A 213 7.43 -5.63 8.99
C LEU A 213 6.52 -5.30 10.17
N ALA A 214 6.77 -4.19 10.86
CA ALA A 214 5.96 -3.79 12.02
C ALA A 214 4.50 -3.51 11.65
N ILE A 215 4.23 -2.91 10.48
CA ILE A 215 2.87 -2.72 9.97
C ILE A 215 2.18 -4.06 9.72
N PHE A 216 2.89 -5.01 9.13
CA PHE A 216 2.37 -6.36 8.91
C PHE A 216 2.06 -7.07 10.23
N ASP A 217 3.05 -7.17 11.12
CA ASP A 217 2.96 -7.93 12.36
C ASP A 217 2.02 -7.32 13.40
N LYS A 218 1.96 -5.99 13.48
CA LYS A 218 1.26 -5.26 14.56
C LYS A 218 -0.02 -4.57 14.11
N GLN A 219 -0.28 -4.48 12.80
CA GLN A 219 -1.47 -3.82 12.24
C GLN A 219 -2.14 -4.63 11.12
N ASP A 220 -1.83 -5.93 11.02
CA ASP A 220 -2.41 -6.85 10.04
C ASP A 220 -2.26 -6.33 8.59
N GLY A 221 -1.15 -5.65 8.32
CA GLY A 221 -0.85 -5.08 7.01
C GLY A 221 -1.68 -3.85 6.63
N ASN A 222 -2.48 -3.27 7.54
CA ASN A 222 -3.21 -2.03 7.26
C ASN A 222 -2.21 -0.88 6.99
N PRO A 223 -2.21 -0.27 5.79
CA PRO A 223 -1.18 0.68 5.38
C PRO A 223 -1.25 2.04 6.07
N VAL A 224 -2.33 2.34 6.81
CA VAL A 224 -2.57 3.65 7.41
C VAL A 224 -2.22 3.64 8.89
N ILE A 225 -1.17 4.35 9.27
CA ILE A 225 -0.69 4.38 10.65
C ILE A 225 -1.16 5.67 11.29
N GLN A 226 -2.04 5.58 12.28
CA GLN A 226 -2.38 6.72 13.11
C GLN A 226 -1.38 6.84 14.26
N TYR A 227 -0.72 7.99 14.37
CA TYR A 227 0.24 8.26 15.42
C TYR A 227 0.05 9.65 16.03
N ILE A 228 -0.11 9.67 17.36
CA ILE A 228 -0.16 10.86 18.20
C ILE A 228 0.82 10.61 19.34
N HIS A 229 1.93 11.35 19.37
CA HIS A 229 3.04 11.10 20.30
C HIS A 229 2.57 10.89 21.76
N PHE A 230 1.72 11.77 22.28
CA PHE A 230 1.26 11.65 23.67
C PHE A 230 0.50 10.34 23.95
N ARG A 231 -0.22 9.79 22.97
CA ARG A 231 -1.01 8.55 23.11
C ARG A 231 -0.18 7.31 22.81
N ASP A 232 0.67 7.39 21.80
CA ASP A 232 1.34 6.24 21.19
C ASP A 232 2.81 6.09 21.64
N ARG A 233 3.33 6.96 22.52
CA ARG A 233 4.73 6.95 23.00
C ARG A 233 5.22 5.61 23.59
N ASN A 234 4.30 4.78 24.07
CA ASN A 234 4.60 3.47 24.67
C ASN A 234 4.21 2.30 23.75
N THR A 235 3.99 2.57 22.46
CA THR A 235 3.64 1.56 21.46
C THR A 235 4.78 1.41 20.47
N TRP A 236 4.78 0.32 19.70
CA TRP A 236 5.74 0.08 18.61
C TRP A 236 5.82 1.25 17.61
N LYS A 237 4.76 2.06 17.49
CA LYS A 237 4.73 3.20 16.58
C LYS A 237 5.74 4.28 17.01
N ALA A 238 6.06 4.39 18.29
CA ALA A 238 7.04 5.36 18.77
C ALA A 238 8.44 5.09 18.21
N ASP A 239 8.76 3.84 17.90
CA ASP A 239 10.06 3.44 17.33
C ASP A 239 10.27 3.99 15.91
N PHE A 240 9.17 4.31 15.20
CA PHE A 240 9.20 4.80 13.81
C PHE A 240 8.69 6.25 13.66
N PHE A 241 7.80 6.68 14.55
CA PHE A 241 7.16 7.99 14.49
C PHE A 241 7.51 8.88 15.70
N GLY A 242 8.43 8.42 16.55
CA GLY A 242 8.91 9.11 17.73
C GLY A 242 9.56 10.47 17.48
N PRO A 243 9.80 11.22 18.57
CA PRO A 243 10.59 12.45 18.55
C PRO A 243 12.12 12.27 18.49
N PRO A 244 12.77 11.12 18.76
CA PRO A 244 14.23 11.04 18.67
C PRO A 244 14.74 11.55 17.31
N PRO A 245 15.81 12.38 17.27
CA PRO A 245 16.32 12.99 16.04
C PRO A 245 16.57 11.98 14.91
N GLU A 246 17.15 10.82 15.23
CA GLU A 246 17.38 9.74 14.26
C GLU A 246 16.08 9.30 13.57
N VAL A 247 15.08 8.94 14.36
CA VAL A 247 13.78 8.47 13.87
C VAL A 247 13.06 9.56 13.10
N HIS A 248 13.11 10.80 13.60
CA HIS A 248 12.52 11.96 12.94
C HIS A 248 13.11 12.20 11.56
N LEU A 249 14.44 12.20 11.44
CA LEU A 249 15.17 12.42 10.20
C LEU A 249 14.95 11.27 9.22
N LEU A 250 15.03 10.02 9.65
CA LEU A 250 14.76 8.88 8.76
C LEU A 250 13.31 8.91 8.24
N ARG A 251 12.33 9.24 9.10
CA ARG A 251 10.92 9.33 8.73
C ARG A 251 10.63 10.44 7.71
N GLU A 252 11.10 11.66 7.97
CA GLU A 252 10.75 12.84 7.17
C GLU A 252 11.25 12.75 5.73
N TYR A 253 12.34 12.02 5.52
CA TYR A 253 13.05 11.93 4.25
C TYR A 253 12.87 10.56 3.57
N SER A 254 12.07 9.69 4.18
CA SER A 254 11.58 8.45 3.60
C SER A 254 10.42 8.68 2.61
N PRO A 255 10.10 7.71 1.73
CA PRO A 255 8.94 7.75 0.83
C PRO A 255 7.62 7.50 1.58
N LEU A 256 7.35 8.35 2.57
CA LEU A 256 6.15 8.37 3.40
C LEU A 256 5.40 9.68 3.17
N THR A 257 4.07 9.62 3.21
CA THR A 257 3.19 10.79 3.23
C THR A 257 2.56 10.94 4.60
N ARG A 258 2.28 12.18 4.98
CA ARG A 258 1.60 12.53 6.23
C ARG A 258 0.36 13.35 5.93
N SER A 259 -0.79 12.92 6.46
CA SER A 259 -2.04 13.69 6.47
C SER A 259 -2.53 13.82 7.90
N GLY A 260 -2.36 15.00 8.50
CA GLY A 260 -2.62 15.22 9.91
C GLY A 260 -1.78 14.31 10.81
N ASN A 261 -2.42 13.34 11.45
CA ASN A 261 -1.78 12.35 12.34
C ASN A 261 -1.71 10.95 11.70
N GLN A 262 -1.98 10.84 10.40
CA GLN A 262 -1.88 9.60 9.65
C GLN A 262 -0.61 9.60 8.80
N PHE A 263 0.06 8.45 8.80
CA PHE A 263 1.25 8.18 8.01
C PHE A 263 0.99 6.97 7.12
N ARG A 264 1.48 7.01 5.89
CA ARG A 264 1.43 5.88 4.94
C ARG A 264 2.60 5.97 3.97
N PHE A 265 3.01 4.85 3.39
CA PHE A 265 3.90 4.90 2.22
C PHE A 265 3.26 5.71 1.09
N ILE A 266 4.07 6.36 0.26
CA ILE A 266 3.60 7.10 -0.93
C ILE A 266 2.68 6.26 -1.83
N HIS A 267 2.85 4.94 -1.80
CA HIS A 267 1.98 3.98 -2.47
C HIS A 267 2.03 2.61 -1.79
N ARG A 268 0.92 1.86 -1.81
CA ARG A 268 0.82 0.52 -1.17
C ARG A 268 1.87 -0.47 -1.69
N SER A 269 2.21 -0.38 -2.97
CA SER A 269 3.22 -1.29 -3.54
C SER A 269 4.64 -1.05 -3.02
N MET A 270 4.92 0.11 -2.40
CA MET A 270 6.17 0.33 -1.66
C MET A 270 6.18 -0.45 -0.34
N LEU A 271 5.05 -0.46 0.39
CA LEU A 271 4.89 -1.30 1.59
C LEU A 271 5.09 -2.78 1.24
N GLU A 272 4.44 -3.26 0.17
CA GLU A 272 4.58 -4.64 -0.32
C GLU A 272 6.02 -4.95 -0.75
N TYR A 273 6.69 -3.99 -1.40
CA TYR A 273 8.09 -4.12 -1.79
C TYR A 273 9.02 -4.28 -0.57
N PHE A 274 8.91 -3.42 0.44
CA PHE A 274 9.74 -3.51 1.64
C PHE A 274 9.44 -4.76 2.48
N LEU A 275 8.19 -5.20 2.52
CA LEU A 275 7.82 -6.48 3.14
C LEU A 275 8.46 -7.66 2.40
N SER A 276 8.42 -7.66 1.06
CA SER A 276 9.09 -8.68 0.23
C SER A 276 10.61 -8.70 0.47
N ARG A 277 11.23 -7.52 0.58
CA ARG A 277 12.66 -7.37 0.94
C ARG A 277 12.99 -8.00 2.28
N ALA A 278 12.14 -7.81 3.28
CA ALA A 278 12.31 -8.40 4.60
C ALA A 278 12.32 -9.94 4.57
N ILE A 279 11.45 -10.54 3.74
CA ILE A 279 11.32 -11.99 3.61
C ILE A 279 12.49 -12.57 2.80
N HIS A 280 12.89 -11.90 1.72
CA HIS A 280 13.92 -12.41 0.80
C HIS A 280 15.35 -12.25 1.34
N ASN A 281 15.60 -11.17 2.08
CA ASN A 281 16.86 -10.92 2.74
C ASN A 281 16.56 -10.60 4.20
N PRO A 282 16.36 -11.61 5.06
CA PRO A 282 16.08 -11.37 6.46
C PRO A 282 17.26 -10.61 7.03
N VAL A 283 17.08 -9.29 7.21
CA VAL A 283 17.94 -8.50 8.07
C VAL A 283 18.07 -9.32 9.34
N LYS A 284 19.30 -9.56 9.79
CA LYS A 284 19.54 -10.24 11.07
C LYS A 284 18.95 -9.34 12.15
N VAL A 285 17.65 -9.49 12.38
CA VAL A 285 17.00 -9.03 13.58
C VAL A 285 17.56 -9.96 14.63
N ASP A 286 18.43 -9.43 15.47
CA ASP A 286 18.97 -10.16 16.60
C ASP A 286 17.80 -10.78 17.36
N LYS A 287 17.70 -12.10 17.28
CA LYS A 287 16.79 -12.89 18.10
C LYS A 287 17.37 -12.94 19.51
N GLU A 288 17.40 -11.81 20.20
CA GLU A 288 17.40 -11.82 21.66
C GLU A 288 15.96 -12.00 22.13
N PHE A 289 15.39 -13.18 21.95
CA PHE A 289 14.29 -13.74 22.75
C PHE A 289 13.96 -15.14 22.22
N ASP A 290 14.77 -16.10 22.65
CA ASP A 290 14.38 -17.44 23.15
C ASP A 290 15.60 -18.36 23.11
N SER A 291 16.37 -18.31 24.20
CA SER A 291 17.34 -19.36 24.54
C SER A 291 17.27 -19.67 26.02
N GLN A 292 16.08 -20.02 26.51
CA GLN A 292 15.92 -20.76 27.76
C GLN A 292 14.75 -21.74 27.67
N ALA A 293 14.94 -22.84 26.93
CA ALA A 293 14.36 -24.15 27.21
C ALA A 293 14.74 -25.15 26.12
N GLU A 294 15.99 -25.65 26.13
CA GLU A 294 16.34 -26.99 25.63
C GLU A 294 17.84 -27.27 25.87
N ALA A 295 18.22 -27.28 27.14
CA ALA A 295 19.51 -27.81 27.59
C ALA A 295 19.30 -28.67 28.83
N ALA A 296 18.43 -29.67 28.71
CA ALA A 296 18.36 -30.79 29.64
C ALA A 296 17.75 -31.98 28.91
N LEU A 297 18.61 -32.82 28.31
CA LEU A 297 18.49 -34.28 28.17
C LEU A 297 19.46 -34.77 27.08
N CYS A 298 20.74 -34.88 27.44
CA CYS A 298 21.65 -35.80 26.77
C CYS A 298 21.69 -37.11 27.57
N ALA A 299 21.10 -38.18 27.03
CA ALA A 299 21.64 -39.53 27.14
C ALA A 299 21.05 -40.44 26.04
N PRO A 300 21.82 -41.39 25.50
CA PRO A 300 21.61 -41.94 24.17
C PRO A 300 20.91 -43.30 24.21
N TYR A 301 19.92 -43.54 23.34
CA TYR A 301 19.56 -44.89 22.91
C TYR A 301 19.19 -44.93 21.43
N SER A 302 19.84 -45.88 20.76
CA SER A 302 19.73 -46.28 19.36
C SER A 302 18.35 -46.88 19.04
N SER A 303 17.68 -46.35 18.01
CA SER A 303 17.03 -47.13 16.92
C SER A 303 16.14 -46.20 16.06
N ALA A 304 16.45 -46.07 14.78
CA ALA A 304 15.47 -45.71 13.75
C ALA A 304 14.40 -46.83 13.65
N PRO A 305 13.14 -46.60 13.19
CA PRO A 305 12.81 -45.73 12.06
C PRO A 305 11.43 -45.01 12.07
N THR A 306 11.22 -44.24 11.00
CA THR A 306 9.94 -43.91 10.32
C THR A 306 9.25 -42.60 10.69
N ILE A 307 9.39 -41.65 9.76
CA ILE A 307 8.62 -40.40 9.62
C ILE A 307 7.22 -40.74 9.11
N PRO A 308 6.15 -40.11 9.64
CA PRO A 308 5.01 -39.73 8.82
C PRO A 308 4.91 -38.20 8.73
N CYS A 309 5.07 -37.72 7.50
CA CYS A 309 4.80 -36.36 7.07
C CYS A 309 3.27 -36.14 7.10
N SER A 310 2.73 -35.57 8.17
CA SER A 310 1.31 -35.20 8.24
C SER A 310 1.09 -33.84 7.58
N ARG A 311 0.86 -33.88 6.27
CA ARG A 311 0.27 -32.81 5.46
C ARG A 311 -1.14 -32.54 5.98
N LYS A 312 -1.41 -31.36 6.56
CA LYS A 312 -2.78 -30.92 6.88
C LYS A 312 -3.53 -30.68 5.57
N THR A 313 -4.28 -31.67 5.11
CA THR A 313 -5.30 -31.52 4.06
C THR A 313 -6.60 -31.05 4.70
N TYR A 314 -7.05 -29.84 4.36
CA TYR A 314 -8.41 -29.39 4.65
C TYR A 314 -9.39 -30.15 3.75
N SER A 315 -10.25 -30.98 4.34
CA SER A 315 -11.39 -31.58 3.66
C SER A 315 -12.55 -30.59 3.61
N MET A 316 -12.95 -30.16 2.41
CA MET A 316 -14.26 -29.53 2.21
C MET A 316 -15.35 -30.60 2.26
N SER A 317 -16.18 -30.55 3.29
CA SER A 317 -17.44 -31.28 3.35
C SER A 317 -18.45 -30.61 2.41
N HIS A 318 -18.84 -31.28 1.33
CA HIS A 318 -20.05 -30.94 0.56
C HIS A 318 -21.29 -31.45 1.32
N PRO A 319 -22.32 -30.62 1.54
CA PRO A 319 -23.63 -31.13 1.90
C PRO A 319 -24.36 -31.62 0.64
N SER A 320 -24.65 -32.91 0.61
CA SER A 320 -25.52 -33.56 -0.38
C SER A 320 -26.97 -33.07 -0.19
N SER A 321 -27.50 -32.31 -1.13
CA SER A 321 -28.93 -32.03 -1.20
C SER A 321 -29.63 -33.12 -2.01
N ASN A 322 -30.36 -33.99 -1.32
CA ASN A 322 -31.31 -34.92 -1.93
C ASN A 322 -32.48 -34.12 -2.53
N PHE A 323 -32.63 -34.19 -3.85
CA PHE A 323 -33.85 -33.77 -4.55
C PHE A 323 -34.87 -34.91 -4.46
N SER A 324 -35.98 -34.69 -3.76
CA SER A 324 -37.19 -35.51 -3.85
C SER A 324 -38.22 -34.76 -4.68
N VAL A 325 -38.51 -35.29 -5.86
CA VAL A 325 -39.62 -34.90 -6.73
C VAL A 325 -40.90 -35.50 -6.16
N THR A 326 -41.89 -34.66 -5.88
CA THR A 326 -43.28 -35.10 -5.70
C THR A 326 -44.16 -34.32 -6.66
N GLU A 327 -44.54 -34.97 -7.76
CA GLU A 327 -45.75 -34.66 -8.51
C GLU A 327 -46.97 -35.06 -7.68
N SER A 328 -48.01 -34.22 -7.67
CA SER A 328 -49.41 -34.65 -7.58
C SER A 328 -50.33 -33.46 -7.87
N SER A 329 -51.03 -33.59 -9.00
CA SER A 329 -52.42 -33.21 -9.34
C SER A 329 -52.95 -31.82 -9.00
#